data_AF-A0A803LSV9-F1
#
_entry.id   AF-A0A803LSV9-F1
#
_cell.length_a   1.000
_cell.length_b   1.000
_cell.length_c   1.000
_cell.angle_alpha   90.00
_cell.angle_beta   90.00
_cell.angle_gamma   90.00
#
_symmetry.space_group_name_H-M   'P 1'
#
loop_
_entity.id
_entity.type
_entity.pdbx_description
1 polymer ?
#
loop_
_entity_poly.entity_id
_entity_poly.type
_entity_poly.pdbx_seq_one_letter_code
_entity_poly.pdbx_strand_id
1 'polypeptide(L)'
;MEFFKKAKVVRLRSQHNKYLTASEDEEAVKQTRSGSSKNARWTVEPIEGKPNVIRLKNCNSWKYLTASEEPFLLGWTGKRVLQSSPRLRLDSTVEWEPIKEGSVVKLRTRNGNFLRGNGGVPPWNNSVTHDVPSRSATQDWIFWTVDVVEVDYKSMDEVDYKSMDEVEDKKGVVEDLVGCNVEDHGSLSRNSSYASTIIMEEVANDFHEVGSPVASSTPKSARSVRSNSEVSATPSPRASPTASDTHTPTRVSPHVQNIRDESKTSVEYASNHHPHQLEVKMAKQTLKELNNMDFETVLSSGRDKKMDKSISILIADAKVSYRDQTILKDLTNLRNKLKSMRNDRELACQELNEYTTFCTRRLEVKAELKKDAAKAHELETIEDGFSKMLATARAKRDNILKQLEEVDSRIKAAEKTQADNAVDIEELISRIGENSQSLREMEKNEKSWQAKKVEAENKLESVEEEWKKMKSLLQDV
;
A
#
# COMPACT_ATOMS: atom_id res chain seq x y z
N MET A 1 -3.49 28.87 -12.25
CA MET A 1 -3.28 28.72 -10.79
C MET A 1 -4.50 28.25 -10.00
N GLU A 2 -5.74 28.70 -10.25
CA GLU A 2 -6.90 28.35 -9.41
C GLU A 2 -7.13 26.83 -9.17
N PHE A 3 -6.92 25.99 -10.19
CA PHE A 3 -7.13 24.53 -10.07
C PHE A 3 -6.24 23.85 -9.02
N PHE A 4 -5.06 24.42 -8.76
CA PHE A 4 -4.08 23.86 -7.83
C PHE A 4 -4.02 24.61 -6.50
N LYS A 5 -4.61 25.82 -6.41
CA LYS A 5 -4.62 26.62 -5.17
C LYS A 5 -5.35 25.94 -4.02
N LYS A 6 -6.42 25.19 -4.33
CA LYS A 6 -7.26 24.51 -3.33
C LYS A 6 -7.06 23.00 -3.29
N ALA A 7 -6.28 22.45 -4.22
CA ALA A 7 -6.15 21.01 -4.38
C ALA A 7 -4.92 20.50 -3.63
N LYS A 8 -5.13 19.58 -2.69
CA LYS A 8 -4.05 18.86 -2.00
C LYS A 8 -3.55 17.69 -2.84
N VAL A 9 -4.48 16.93 -3.42
CA VAL A 9 -4.19 15.76 -4.26
C VAL A 9 -5.02 15.83 -5.54
N VAL A 10 -4.37 15.60 -6.68
CA VAL A 10 -4.99 15.63 -8.00
C VAL A 10 -4.71 14.36 -8.79
N ARG A 11 -5.51 14.14 -9.84
CA ARG A 11 -5.20 13.26 -10.96
C ARG A 11 -5.19 14.09 -12.25
N LEU A 12 -4.26 13.79 -13.14
CA LEU A 12 -4.13 14.50 -14.42
C LEU A 12 -4.56 13.57 -15.54
N ARG A 13 -5.63 13.94 -16.26
CA ARG A 13 -6.16 13.18 -17.38
C ARG A 13 -5.77 13.85 -18.69
N SER A 14 -5.14 13.12 -19.60
CA SER A 14 -4.77 13.62 -20.93
C SER A 14 -5.97 13.61 -21.87
N GLN A 15 -5.80 14.27 -23.03
CA GLN A 15 -6.76 14.22 -24.14
C GLN A 15 -7.08 12.81 -24.65
N HIS A 16 -6.22 11.83 -24.38
CA HIS A 16 -6.46 10.43 -24.73
C HIS A 16 -7.30 9.67 -23.69
N ASN A 17 -7.94 10.38 -22.75
CA ASN A 17 -8.71 9.82 -21.63
C ASN A 17 -7.89 8.83 -20.78
N LYS A 18 -6.62 9.15 -20.55
CA LYS A 18 -5.71 8.37 -19.72
C LYS A 18 -5.11 9.24 -18.63
N TYR A 19 -4.87 8.65 -17.47
CA TYR A 19 -4.31 9.31 -16.31
C TYR A 19 -2.79 9.21 -16.28
N LEU A 20 -2.14 10.31 -15.89
CA LEU A 20 -0.72 10.35 -15.56
C LEU A 20 -0.46 9.42 -14.37
N THR A 21 0.34 8.37 -14.60
CA THR A 21 0.55 7.30 -13.63
C THR A 21 2.03 7.00 -13.44
N ALA A 22 2.45 6.88 -12.19
CA ALA A 22 3.74 6.33 -11.79
C ALA A 22 3.84 4.83 -12.13
N SER A 23 4.93 4.41 -12.76
CA SER A 23 5.19 2.99 -13.00
C SER A 23 5.72 2.32 -11.73
N GLU A 24 5.62 0.99 -11.67
CA GLU A 24 6.07 0.19 -10.51
C GLU A 24 7.59 0.04 -10.46
N ASP A 25 8.29 0.30 -11.57
CA ASP A 25 9.75 0.43 -11.63
C ASP A 25 10.29 1.65 -10.87
N GLU A 26 9.38 2.49 -10.35
CA GLU A 26 9.65 3.72 -9.61
C GLU A 26 10.53 4.75 -10.34
N GLU A 27 10.68 4.65 -11.66
CA GLU A 27 11.45 5.56 -12.49
C GLU A 27 10.57 6.10 -13.62
N ALA A 28 9.82 5.24 -14.31
CA ALA A 28 9.05 5.62 -15.48
C ALA A 28 7.71 6.27 -15.13
N VAL A 29 7.31 7.23 -15.95
CA VAL A 29 5.98 7.84 -15.91
C VAL A 29 5.25 7.50 -17.21
N LYS A 30 4.03 6.99 -17.08
CA LYS A 30 3.22 6.52 -18.20
C LYS A 30 1.77 6.98 -18.08
N GLN A 31 0.97 6.71 -19.09
CA GLN A 31 -0.46 6.96 -19.09
C GLN A 31 -1.23 5.65 -18.96
N THR A 32 -2.23 5.61 -18.09
CA THR A 32 -3.08 4.42 -17.94
C THR A 32 -4.56 4.78 -17.90
N ARG A 33 -5.44 3.86 -18.27
CA ARG A 33 -6.90 4.09 -18.14
C ARG A 33 -7.38 3.99 -16.68
N SER A 34 -6.57 3.41 -15.79
CA SER A 34 -6.94 3.17 -14.39
C SER A 34 -6.68 4.41 -13.53
N GLY A 35 -7.67 5.29 -13.45
CA GLY A 35 -7.61 6.49 -12.60
C GLY A 35 -7.81 6.21 -11.10
N SER A 36 -8.19 5.00 -10.70
CA SER A 36 -8.41 4.63 -9.29
C SER A 36 -7.11 4.28 -8.55
N SER A 37 -6.04 3.93 -9.29
CA SER A 37 -4.75 3.56 -8.70
C SER A 37 -4.15 4.70 -7.88
N LYS A 38 -3.51 4.34 -6.75
CA LYS A 38 -2.71 5.29 -5.96
C LYS A 38 -1.57 5.88 -6.80
N ASN A 39 -1.06 5.15 -7.79
CA ASN A 39 0.00 5.62 -8.69
C ASN A 39 -0.46 6.76 -9.61
N ALA A 40 -1.76 6.96 -9.79
CA ALA A 40 -2.31 8.06 -10.59
C ALA A 40 -2.55 9.34 -9.76
N ARG A 41 -2.37 9.28 -8.44
CA ARG A 41 -2.58 10.41 -7.52
C ARG A 41 -1.27 11.17 -7.29
N TRP A 42 -1.36 12.49 -7.41
CA TRP A 42 -0.22 13.39 -7.26
C TRP A 42 -0.57 14.46 -6.22
N THR A 43 0.21 14.50 -5.15
CA THR A 43 0.18 15.58 -4.16
C THR A 43 0.75 16.84 -4.80
N VAL A 44 0.04 17.94 -4.61
CA VAL A 44 0.42 19.26 -5.10
C VAL A 44 1.20 19.96 -4.00
N GLU A 45 2.45 20.28 -4.26
CA GLU A 45 3.31 21.04 -3.34
C GLU A 45 3.59 22.42 -3.94
N PRO A 46 2.99 23.50 -3.41
CA PRO A 46 3.33 24.87 -3.82
C PRO A 46 4.75 25.21 -3.35
N ILE A 47 5.45 26.06 -4.11
CA ILE A 47 6.81 26.49 -3.78
C ILE A 47 6.77 27.87 -3.11
N GLU A 48 7.35 27.96 -1.91
CA GLU A 48 7.51 29.21 -1.18
C GLU A 48 8.32 30.23 -2.01
N GLY A 49 7.81 31.46 -2.13
CA GLY A 49 8.41 32.51 -2.97
C GLY A 49 8.12 32.41 -4.48
N LYS A 50 7.49 31.33 -4.97
CA LYS A 50 7.07 31.18 -6.39
C LYS A 50 5.60 30.77 -6.49
N PRO A 51 4.64 31.69 -6.33
CA PRO A 51 3.22 31.36 -6.21
C PRO A 51 2.61 30.73 -7.48
N ASN A 52 3.29 30.80 -8.63
CA ASN A 52 2.83 30.24 -9.91
C ASN A 52 3.45 28.88 -10.24
N VAL A 53 4.28 28.31 -9.36
CA VAL A 53 5.04 27.09 -9.62
C VAL A 53 4.69 26.04 -8.57
N ILE A 54 4.48 24.81 -9.03
CA ILE A 54 4.15 23.67 -8.19
C ILE A 54 5.14 22.52 -8.41
N ARG A 55 5.21 21.63 -7.43
CA ARG A 55 5.79 20.30 -7.56
C ARG A 55 4.69 19.26 -7.45
N LEU A 56 4.83 18.20 -8.22
CA LEU A 56 3.89 17.08 -8.21
C LEU A 56 4.60 15.86 -7.65
N LYS A 57 4.14 15.39 -6.49
CA LYS A 57 4.73 14.24 -5.80
C LYS A 57 3.77 13.06 -5.85
N ASN A 58 4.25 11.90 -6.27
CA ASN A 58 3.38 10.73 -6.35
C ASN A 58 2.98 10.23 -4.96
N CYS A 59 1.71 9.91 -4.75
CA CYS A 59 1.22 9.49 -3.44
C CYS A 59 1.65 8.06 -3.05
N ASN A 60 2.09 7.22 -4.00
CA ASN A 60 2.53 5.86 -3.72
C ASN A 60 4.06 5.78 -3.56
N SER A 61 4.81 6.24 -4.57
CA SER A 61 6.28 6.15 -4.56
C SER A 61 6.98 7.31 -3.84
N TRP A 62 6.24 8.37 -3.46
CA TRP A 62 6.79 9.59 -2.83
C TRP A 62 7.88 10.32 -3.65
N LYS A 63 8.02 9.99 -4.94
CA LYS A 63 8.94 10.62 -5.89
C LYS A 63 8.26 11.76 -6.65
N TYR A 64 9.05 12.70 -7.14
CA TYR A 64 8.56 13.86 -7.88
C TYR A 64 8.48 13.60 -9.38
N LEU A 65 7.47 14.20 -10.01
CA LEU A 65 7.38 14.30 -11.46
C LEU A 65 8.51 15.20 -11.97
N THR A 66 9.44 14.63 -12.72
CA THR A 66 10.71 15.26 -13.09
C THR A 66 10.83 15.36 -14.60
N ALA A 67 11.13 16.56 -15.10
CA ALA A 67 11.48 16.82 -16.49
C ALA A 67 12.98 16.55 -16.71
N SER A 68 13.30 15.39 -17.30
CA SER A 68 14.69 14.99 -17.55
C SER A 68 15.21 15.58 -18.86
N GLU A 69 16.51 15.89 -18.92
CA GLU A 69 17.14 16.31 -20.17
C GLU A 69 17.42 15.14 -21.13
N GLU A 70 17.17 13.89 -20.68
CA GLU A 70 17.31 12.69 -21.49
C GLU A 70 16.31 12.65 -22.66
N PRO A 71 16.77 12.44 -23.91
CA PRO A 71 15.89 12.15 -25.03
C PRO A 71 15.05 10.90 -24.77
N PHE A 72 13.77 10.89 -25.15
CA PHE A 72 12.92 9.71 -24.97
C PHE A 72 13.33 8.57 -25.92
N LEU A 73 13.40 8.85 -27.23
CA LEU A 73 13.82 7.90 -28.26
C LEU A 73 14.55 8.62 -29.39
N LEU A 74 15.55 7.94 -29.96
CA LEU A 74 16.41 8.48 -31.01
C LEU A 74 15.58 8.83 -32.26
N GLY A 75 15.65 10.09 -32.72
CA GLY A 75 15.04 10.55 -33.97
C GLY A 75 13.63 11.15 -33.88
N TRP A 76 13.07 11.33 -32.68
CA TRP A 76 11.75 11.94 -32.50
C TRP A 76 11.76 13.03 -31.41
N THR A 77 10.76 13.90 -31.41
CA THR A 77 10.70 15.05 -30.51
C THR A 77 10.30 14.67 -29.09
N GLY A 78 11.02 15.23 -28.12
CA GLY A 78 10.63 15.22 -26.72
C GLY A 78 11.57 14.46 -25.80
N LYS A 79 11.62 14.96 -24.57
CA LYS A 79 12.50 14.47 -23.51
C LYS A 79 11.70 13.70 -22.46
N ARG A 80 12.37 12.79 -21.75
CA ARG A 80 11.75 11.88 -20.79
C ARG A 80 11.15 12.65 -19.61
N VAL A 81 9.98 12.21 -19.18
CA VAL A 81 9.45 12.57 -17.87
C VAL A 81 9.55 11.34 -16.98
N LEU A 82 10.17 11.50 -15.82
CA LEU A 82 10.51 10.40 -14.92
C LEU A 82 10.18 10.74 -13.47
N GLN A 83 10.26 9.74 -12.61
CA GLN A 83 10.15 9.87 -11.17
C GLN A 83 11.55 9.95 -10.57
N SER A 84 11.82 11.00 -9.80
CA SER A 84 13.09 11.12 -9.08
C SER A 84 12.87 11.45 -7.61
N SER A 85 13.76 10.91 -6.77
CA SER A 85 13.92 11.37 -5.39
C SER A 85 14.92 12.52 -5.37
N PRO A 86 14.69 13.58 -4.57
CA PRO A 86 15.66 14.66 -4.45
C PRO A 86 16.94 14.10 -3.83
N ARG A 87 18.06 14.17 -4.58
CA ARG A 87 19.34 13.58 -4.14
C ARG A 87 19.98 14.38 -3.01
N LEU A 88 19.79 15.70 -2.96
CA LEU A 88 20.25 16.61 -1.88
C LEU A 88 19.47 17.94 -1.81
N ARG A 89 19.00 18.45 -2.96
CA ARG A 89 18.11 19.62 -3.07
C ARG A 89 17.12 19.40 -4.21
N LEU A 90 15.92 19.95 -4.08
CA LEU A 90 14.94 20.00 -5.18
C LEU A 90 15.45 21.02 -6.20
N ASP A 91 15.75 20.54 -7.40
CA ASP A 91 16.25 21.33 -8.52
C ASP A 91 15.07 21.86 -9.37
N SER A 92 15.37 22.69 -10.38
CA SER A 92 14.32 23.26 -11.23
C SER A 92 13.67 22.24 -12.19
N THR A 93 14.11 20.98 -12.21
CA THR A 93 13.58 19.94 -13.09
C THR A 93 12.27 19.34 -12.59
N VAL A 94 12.00 19.46 -11.28
CA VAL A 94 10.73 19.05 -10.65
C VAL A 94 9.70 20.17 -10.55
N GLU A 95 10.05 21.37 -11.04
CA GLU A 95 9.21 22.57 -11.00
C GLU A 95 8.34 22.65 -12.26
N TRP A 96 7.02 22.72 -12.04
CA TRP A 96 6.02 22.84 -13.11
C TRP A 96 5.18 24.08 -12.91
N GLU A 97 5.02 24.87 -13.97
CA GLU A 97 4.17 26.06 -13.98
C GLU A 97 2.82 25.75 -14.65
N PRO A 98 1.71 25.75 -13.91
CA PRO A 98 0.39 25.46 -14.45
C PRO A 98 -0.23 26.67 -15.17
N ILE A 99 -0.42 26.55 -16.48
CA ILE A 99 -1.04 27.57 -17.34
C ILE A 99 -2.47 27.11 -17.68
N LYS A 100 -3.46 27.89 -17.23
CA LYS A 100 -4.90 27.61 -17.43
C LYS A 100 -5.32 27.97 -18.85
N GLU A 101 -6.02 27.06 -19.51
CA GLU A 101 -6.61 27.28 -20.84
C GLU A 101 -8.02 26.71 -20.86
N GLY A 102 -9.01 27.56 -20.60
CA GLY A 102 -10.39 27.12 -20.39
C GLY A 102 -10.51 26.15 -19.20
N SER A 103 -10.99 24.93 -19.47
CA SER A 103 -11.20 23.84 -18.50
C SER A 103 -10.01 22.89 -18.39
N VAL A 104 -8.92 23.13 -19.13
CA VAL A 104 -7.70 22.30 -19.11
C VAL A 104 -6.50 23.12 -18.66
N VAL A 105 -5.40 22.42 -18.38
CA VAL A 105 -4.13 23.02 -17.97
C VAL A 105 -2.98 22.50 -18.83
N LYS A 106 -2.02 23.39 -19.10
CA LYS A 106 -0.68 23.07 -19.59
C LYS A 106 0.29 23.13 -18.42
N LEU A 107 1.16 22.14 -18.28
CA LEU A 107 2.21 22.15 -17.26
C LEU A 107 3.55 22.46 -17.93
N ARG A 108 4.06 23.67 -17.71
CA ARG A 108 5.28 24.19 -18.34
C ARG A 108 6.50 23.92 -17.45
N THR A 109 7.58 23.42 -18.03
CA THR A 109 8.89 23.34 -17.37
C THR A 109 9.59 24.68 -17.42
N ARG A 110 10.61 24.89 -16.57
CA ARG A 110 11.46 26.10 -16.61
C ARG A 110 12.04 26.41 -18.00
N ASN A 111 12.32 25.38 -18.79
CA ASN A 111 12.90 25.48 -20.13
C ASN A 111 11.86 25.77 -21.23
N GLY A 112 10.60 26.04 -20.86
CA GLY A 112 9.52 26.38 -21.79
C GLY A 112 8.85 25.19 -22.49
N ASN A 113 9.22 23.95 -22.13
CA ASN A 113 8.57 22.73 -22.64
C ASN A 113 7.28 22.44 -21.86
N PHE A 114 6.37 21.67 -22.45
CA PHE A 114 5.12 21.29 -21.82
C PHE A 114 5.01 19.80 -21.57
N LEU A 115 4.42 19.41 -20.44
CA LEU A 115 4.08 18.02 -20.16
C LEU A 115 3.14 17.49 -21.24
N ARG A 116 3.53 16.39 -21.89
CA ARG A 116 2.84 15.81 -23.03
C ARG A 116 2.47 14.36 -22.77
N GLY A 117 1.20 14.05 -23.05
CA GLY A 117 0.68 12.69 -23.01
C GLY A 117 0.67 12.06 -24.40
N ASN A 118 1.50 11.05 -24.64
CA ASN A 118 1.66 10.51 -25.99
C ASN A 118 0.65 9.40 -26.35
N GLY A 119 0.02 9.58 -27.52
CA GLY A 119 -0.75 8.56 -28.22
C GLY A 119 0.09 7.79 -29.25
N GLY A 120 -0.58 6.98 -30.08
CA GLY A 120 0.02 6.30 -31.23
C GLY A 120 0.38 4.83 -30.97
N VAL A 121 1.39 4.34 -31.69
CA VAL A 121 1.87 2.95 -31.65
C VAL A 121 2.98 2.76 -30.62
N PRO A 122 3.17 1.55 -30.04
CA PRO A 122 4.34 1.25 -29.21
C PRO A 122 5.65 1.54 -29.96
N PRO A 123 6.73 1.97 -29.28
CA PRO A 123 6.86 2.22 -27.83
C PRO A 123 6.30 3.58 -27.37
N TRP A 124 5.73 4.38 -28.28
CA TRP A 124 5.25 5.74 -28.02
C TRP A 124 3.95 5.78 -27.23
N ASN A 125 3.13 4.75 -27.40
CA ASN A 125 1.83 4.69 -26.79
C ASN A 125 1.94 4.75 -25.27
N ASN A 126 1.16 5.63 -24.64
CA ASN A 126 1.15 5.79 -23.20
C ASN A 126 2.44 6.36 -22.60
N SER A 127 3.42 6.78 -23.39
CA SER A 127 4.59 7.46 -22.82
C SER A 127 4.24 8.88 -22.40
N VAL A 128 5.06 9.44 -21.51
CA VAL A 128 4.93 10.83 -21.08
C VAL A 128 6.26 11.52 -21.31
N THR A 129 6.22 12.63 -22.03
CA THR A 129 7.40 13.41 -22.40
C THR A 129 7.17 14.88 -22.05
N HIS A 130 8.22 15.70 -22.18
CA HIS A 130 8.04 17.13 -22.28
C HIS A 130 8.68 17.69 -23.55
N ASP A 131 7.92 18.51 -24.27
CA ASP A 131 8.33 19.15 -25.52
C ASP A 131 7.43 20.36 -25.84
N VAL A 132 7.77 21.07 -26.91
CA VAL A 132 6.88 22.03 -27.54
C VAL A 132 6.31 21.35 -28.79
N PRO A 133 5.00 21.12 -28.88
CA PRO A 133 4.40 20.49 -30.05
C PRO A 133 4.67 21.36 -31.28
N SER A 134 5.32 20.77 -32.30
CA SER A 134 5.61 21.46 -33.57
C SER A 134 4.57 21.19 -34.65
N ARG A 135 3.77 20.12 -34.51
CA ARG A 135 2.75 19.70 -35.48
C ARG A 135 1.36 20.03 -34.97
N SER A 136 0.48 20.51 -35.85
CA SER A 136 -0.91 20.85 -35.53
C SER A 136 -1.67 19.67 -34.89
N ALA A 137 -1.48 18.46 -35.41
CA ALA A 137 -2.15 17.24 -34.92
C ALA A 137 -1.78 16.83 -33.49
N THR A 138 -0.71 17.38 -32.92
CA THR A 138 -0.23 17.03 -31.58
C THR A 138 -0.28 18.21 -30.61
N GLN A 139 -0.81 19.36 -31.04
CA GLN A 139 -0.97 20.55 -30.18
C GLN A 139 -1.82 20.23 -28.95
N ASP A 140 -2.81 19.35 -29.09
CA ASP A 140 -3.70 19.05 -27.98
C ASP A 140 -3.08 18.12 -26.93
N TRP A 141 -1.97 17.43 -27.25
CA TRP A 141 -1.41 16.39 -26.39
C TRP A 141 -0.75 16.93 -25.11
N ILE A 142 -0.58 18.26 -25.02
CA ILE A 142 -0.05 18.95 -23.84
C ILE A 142 -1.14 19.43 -22.87
N PHE A 143 -2.40 19.23 -23.22
CA PHE A 143 -3.54 19.57 -22.36
C PHE A 143 -3.87 18.44 -21.40
N TRP A 144 -4.08 18.84 -20.15
CA TRP A 144 -4.48 17.94 -19.07
C TRP A 144 -5.74 18.48 -18.38
N THR A 145 -6.73 17.62 -18.16
CA THR A 145 -7.82 17.88 -17.22
C THR A 145 -7.36 17.55 -15.81
N VAL A 146 -7.65 18.44 -14.86
CA VAL A 146 -7.31 18.24 -13.44
C VAL A 146 -8.54 17.71 -12.70
N ASP A 147 -8.46 16.48 -12.21
CA ASP A 147 -9.47 15.89 -11.34
C ASP A 147 -8.99 16.00 -9.89
N VAL A 148 -9.64 16.85 -9.08
CA VAL A 148 -9.29 17.03 -7.66
C VAL A 148 -9.78 15.83 -6.85
N VAL A 149 -8.88 15.23 -6.06
CA VAL A 149 -9.17 14.08 -5.19
C VAL A 149 -9.29 14.52 -3.74
N GLU A 150 -8.42 15.41 -3.28
CA GLU A 150 -8.43 15.97 -1.92
C GLU A 150 -8.24 17.49 -1.99
N VAL A 151 -8.97 18.22 -1.15
CA VAL A 151 -8.93 19.69 -1.03
C VAL A 151 -8.17 20.06 0.25
N ASP A 152 -7.35 21.12 0.20
CA ASP A 152 -6.65 21.63 1.38
C ASP A 152 -7.47 22.71 2.10
N TYR A 153 -8.19 22.30 3.13
CA TYR A 153 -9.07 23.17 3.93
C TYR A 153 -8.31 24.15 4.84
N LYS A 154 -7.00 23.99 5.06
CA LYS A 154 -6.21 24.95 5.86
C LYS A 154 -5.97 26.28 5.14
N SER A 155 -6.11 26.30 3.81
CA SER A 155 -5.99 27.50 2.99
C SER A 155 -7.26 28.37 2.98
N MET A 156 -8.30 27.97 3.72
CA MET A 156 -9.64 28.55 3.68
C MET A 156 -9.83 29.68 4.71
N ASP A 157 -8.97 29.77 5.74
CA ASP A 157 -9.18 30.64 6.91
C ASP A 157 -8.46 32.01 6.85
N GLU A 158 -7.71 32.32 5.79
CA GLU A 158 -6.85 33.51 5.75
C GLU A 158 -7.39 34.70 4.95
N VAL A 159 -8.65 34.68 4.48
CA VAL A 159 -9.18 35.76 3.61
C VAL A 159 -10.53 36.35 4.02
N ASP A 160 -11.15 35.96 5.14
CA ASP A 160 -12.55 36.39 5.43
C ASP A 160 -12.83 36.90 6.86
N TYR A 161 -11.81 37.35 7.60
CA TYR A 161 -11.97 37.98 8.93
C TYR A 161 -11.48 39.44 8.98
N LYS A 162 -11.59 40.19 7.87
CA LYS A 162 -11.36 41.66 7.86
C LYS A 162 -12.54 42.48 7.33
N SER A 163 -13.69 41.86 7.11
CA SER A 163 -14.88 42.47 6.49
C SER A 163 -16.10 42.52 7.41
N MET A 164 -15.96 42.20 8.70
CA MET A 164 -17.04 42.30 9.70
C MET A 164 -16.58 43.12 10.93
N ASP A 165 -16.11 44.34 10.67
CA ASP A 165 -16.08 45.43 11.65
C ASP A 165 -16.96 46.56 11.09
N GLU A 166 -18.28 46.42 11.22
CA GLU A 166 -19.24 47.52 11.43
C GLU A 166 -20.65 46.92 11.54
N VAL A 167 -21.41 47.43 12.53
CA VAL A 167 -22.80 47.08 12.88
C VAL A 167 -22.89 45.75 13.67
N GLU A 168 -23.09 45.71 14.99
CA GLU A 168 -24.08 46.45 15.77
C GLU A 168 -23.76 46.37 17.28
N ASP A 169 -23.80 47.53 17.93
CA ASP A 169 -23.69 47.72 19.37
C ASP A 169 -25.11 47.82 19.96
N LYS A 170 -25.50 46.88 20.85
CA LYS A 170 -26.23 47.09 22.14
C LYS A 170 -27.21 45.97 22.57
N LYS A 171 -26.75 45.22 23.59
CA LYS A 171 -27.21 45.27 25.01
C LYS A 171 -27.95 44.03 25.58
N GLY A 172 -27.42 43.56 26.72
CA GLY A 172 -28.14 42.86 27.80
C GLY A 172 -27.59 41.45 28.09
N VAL A 173 -26.52 41.31 28.86
CA VAL A 173 -26.51 40.99 30.33
C VAL A 173 -27.32 39.74 30.68
N VAL A 174 -26.63 38.64 30.99
CA VAL A 174 -26.67 37.94 32.30
C VAL A 174 -25.47 36.98 32.43
N GLU A 175 -24.89 37.00 33.64
CA GLU A 175 -23.79 36.20 34.17
C GLU A 175 -24.15 34.72 34.41
N ASP A 176 -23.10 33.97 34.81
CA ASP A 176 -23.06 32.71 35.57
C ASP A 176 -22.67 31.46 34.75
N LEU A 177 -21.76 30.58 35.16
CA LEU A 177 -20.80 30.47 36.27
C LEU A 177 -19.96 29.19 35.95
N VAL A 178 -18.81 29.05 36.64
CA VAL A 178 -17.98 27.82 36.78
C VAL A 178 -17.01 27.56 35.61
N GLY A 179 -15.69 27.76 35.71
CA GLY A 179 -14.73 27.18 36.68
C GLY A 179 -14.23 25.82 36.12
N CYS A 180 -12.95 25.49 35.91
CA CYS A 180 -11.68 25.95 36.46
C CYS A 180 -10.52 25.61 35.48
N ASN A 181 -9.43 26.36 35.62
CA ASN A 181 -8.07 26.01 35.21
C ASN A 181 -7.60 24.69 35.87
N VAL A 182 -6.65 23.97 35.24
CA VAL A 182 -5.26 23.77 35.71
C VAL A 182 -4.47 22.94 34.68
N GLU A 183 -3.45 23.59 34.12
CA GLU A 183 -2.06 23.18 33.85
C GLU A 183 -1.69 21.75 33.37
N ASP A 184 -1.17 21.74 32.14
CA ASP A 184 0.16 21.26 31.70
C ASP A 184 0.93 20.25 32.57
N HIS A 185 1.26 19.09 31.98
CA HIS A 185 2.56 18.43 32.12
C HIS A 185 2.73 17.31 31.08
N GLY A 186 3.84 17.36 30.35
CA GLY A 186 4.77 16.23 30.34
C GLY A 186 4.60 15.17 29.24
N SER A 187 5.34 15.37 28.16
CA SER A 187 5.87 14.35 27.26
C SER A 187 6.32 13.06 27.98
N LEU A 188 5.76 11.91 27.60
CA LEU A 188 6.41 10.60 27.80
C LEU A 188 6.17 9.68 26.60
N SER A 189 7.26 9.50 25.87
CA SER A 189 7.60 8.29 25.10
C SER A 189 7.22 7.03 25.87
N ARG A 190 6.45 6.13 25.25
CA ARG A 190 6.34 4.73 25.68
C ARG A 190 6.27 3.81 24.47
N ASN A 191 7.36 3.07 24.31
CA ASN A 191 7.49 1.86 23.52
C ASN A 191 6.35 0.90 23.88
N SER A 192 5.55 0.49 22.89
CA SER A 192 4.52 -0.53 23.05
C SER A 192 5.13 -1.92 22.83
N SER A 193 5.77 -2.46 23.87
CA SER A 193 6.14 -3.88 23.95
C SER A 193 5.01 -4.66 24.63
N TYR A 194 3.87 -4.79 23.95
CA TYR A 194 2.76 -5.65 24.39
C TYR A 194 2.08 -6.27 23.17
N ALA A 195 2.75 -7.24 22.54
CA ALA A 195 2.13 -8.09 21.52
C ALA A 195 2.83 -9.45 21.35
N SER A 196 3.40 -10.04 22.42
CA SER A 196 4.12 -11.32 22.27
C SER A 196 3.95 -12.31 23.43
N THR A 197 2.84 -12.29 24.17
CA THR A 197 2.65 -13.26 25.27
C THR A 197 1.24 -13.82 25.41
N ILE A 198 0.44 -13.78 24.34
CA ILE A 198 -0.81 -14.55 24.27
C ILE A 198 -0.72 -15.38 22.99
N ILE A 199 -1.11 -16.66 23.09
CA ILE A 199 -1.16 -17.68 22.03
C ILE A 199 0.13 -18.51 21.84
N MET A 200 0.54 -19.27 22.87
CA MET A 200 1.25 -20.56 22.67
C MET A 200 0.96 -21.59 23.78
N GLU A 201 0.21 -21.26 24.84
CA GLU A 201 0.02 -22.18 25.98
C GLU A 201 -1.35 -22.91 25.97
N GLU A 202 -2.33 -22.42 25.20
CA GLU A 202 -3.72 -22.92 25.24
C GLU A 202 -4.04 -23.95 24.13
N VAL A 203 -3.02 -24.54 23.50
CA VAL A 203 -3.19 -25.61 22.49
C VAL A 203 -2.77 -26.99 23.02
N ALA A 204 -2.22 -27.07 24.24
CA ALA A 204 -1.68 -28.31 24.81
C ALA A 204 -2.64 -29.07 25.74
N ASN A 205 -3.66 -28.43 26.31
CA ASN A 205 -4.53 -29.06 27.31
C ASN A 205 -5.98 -29.13 26.80
N ASP A 206 -6.33 -30.22 26.12
CA ASP A 206 -7.62 -30.88 26.31
C ASP A 206 -7.65 -32.22 25.54
N PHE A 207 -7.31 -33.30 26.25
CA PHE A 207 -7.65 -34.67 25.88
C PHE A 207 -7.90 -35.46 27.17
N HIS A 208 -9.16 -35.53 27.61
CA HIS A 208 -9.65 -36.66 28.39
C HIS A 208 -10.58 -37.48 27.48
N GLU A 209 -10.00 -38.57 26.99
CA GLU A 209 -10.66 -39.62 26.22
C GLU A 209 -11.46 -40.51 27.18
N VAL A 210 -12.77 -40.67 26.94
CA VAL A 210 -13.58 -41.74 27.54
C VAL A 210 -13.82 -42.77 26.45
N GLY A 211 -13.13 -43.91 26.56
CA GLY A 211 -13.14 -44.99 25.59
C GLY A 211 -14.22 -46.05 25.81
N SER A 212 -14.37 -46.93 24.80
CA SER A 212 -14.88 -48.32 24.92
C SER A 212 -14.84 -49.06 23.55
N PRO A 213 -14.86 -50.41 23.49
CA PRO A 213 -13.61 -51.18 23.31
C PRO A 213 -13.63 -52.31 22.25
N VAL A 214 -12.42 -52.84 21.92
CA VAL A 214 -12.05 -54.27 21.61
C VAL A 214 -12.59 -54.87 20.28
N ALA A 215 -11.87 -55.64 19.43
CA ALA A 215 -10.76 -56.58 19.59
C ALA A 215 -9.88 -56.71 18.32
N SER A 216 -8.56 -56.81 18.48
CA SER A 216 -7.70 -57.99 18.21
C SER A 216 -7.38 -58.34 16.74
N SER A 217 -6.14 -58.07 16.31
CA SER A 217 -5.04 -59.07 16.26
C SER A 217 -3.93 -58.59 15.31
N THR A 218 -2.76 -58.29 15.89
CA THR A 218 -1.43 -58.29 15.25
C THR A 218 -0.92 -59.76 15.13
N PRO A 219 0.31 -60.09 14.63
CA PRO A 219 1.43 -59.21 14.23
C PRO A 219 2.31 -59.64 13.01
N LYS A 220 3.22 -58.70 12.65
CA LYS A 220 4.62 -58.86 12.16
C LYS A 220 4.80 -59.38 10.72
N SER A 221 5.77 -58.92 9.91
CA SER A 221 7.09 -58.39 10.22
C SER A 221 7.69 -57.54 9.08
N ALA A 222 8.73 -56.79 9.44
CA ALA A 222 9.67 -55.94 8.68
C ALA A 222 10.06 -56.45 7.27
N ARG A 223 10.55 -55.64 6.32
CA ARG A 223 11.86 -54.97 6.33
C ARG A 223 12.07 -54.25 4.97
N SER A 224 12.80 -53.12 5.02
CA SER A 224 13.93 -52.79 4.13
C SER A 224 13.74 -52.21 2.70
N VAL A 225 14.13 -50.93 2.58
CA VAL A 225 15.22 -50.40 1.70
C VAL A 225 14.89 -49.84 0.29
N ARG A 226 15.20 -48.53 0.19
CA ARG A 226 15.86 -47.73 -0.88
C ARG A 226 15.26 -47.55 -2.30
N SER A 227 15.32 -46.27 -2.66
CA SER A 227 15.94 -45.62 -3.85
C SER A 227 15.20 -45.43 -5.17
N ASN A 228 15.07 -44.14 -5.50
CA ASN A 228 15.41 -43.42 -6.74
C ASN A 228 14.95 -43.93 -8.13
N SER A 229 14.26 -43.05 -8.86
CA SER A 229 14.54 -42.49 -10.21
C SER A 229 13.20 -42.02 -10.83
N GLU A 230 12.99 -40.75 -11.22
CA GLU A 230 13.54 -39.94 -12.33
C GLU A 230 12.92 -40.25 -13.72
N VAL A 231 12.52 -39.16 -14.41
CA VAL A 231 12.41 -38.96 -15.89
C VAL A 231 11.04 -39.07 -16.61
N SER A 232 10.50 -37.87 -16.90
CA SER A 232 10.05 -37.28 -18.20
C SER A 232 8.83 -37.71 -19.05
N ALA A 233 8.17 -36.63 -19.50
CA ALA A 233 7.71 -36.31 -20.88
C ALA A 233 6.25 -36.58 -21.33
N THR A 234 5.64 -35.46 -21.76
CA THR A 234 4.43 -35.13 -22.55
C THR A 234 4.33 -35.81 -23.95
N PRO A 235 3.33 -35.57 -24.88
CA PRO A 235 2.16 -34.64 -24.90
C PRO A 235 0.80 -35.20 -25.48
N SER A 236 -0.28 -34.36 -25.36
CA SER A 236 -1.50 -34.03 -26.18
C SER A 236 -1.93 -34.87 -27.44
N PRO A 237 -3.13 -34.72 -28.09
CA PRO A 237 -4.09 -33.58 -28.09
C PRO A 237 -5.63 -33.82 -28.30
N ARG A 238 -6.42 -32.74 -28.08
CA ARG A 238 -7.50 -32.13 -28.94
C ARG A 238 -8.73 -32.94 -29.41
N ALA A 239 -9.95 -32.48 -29.06
CA ALA A 239 -10.88 -31.75 -29.97
C ALA A 239 -12.31 -31.63 -29.39
N SER A 240 -12.84 -30.40 -29.36
CA SER A 240 -14.29 -30.08 -29.36
C SER A 240 -14.82 -30.08 -30.81
N PRO A 241 -16.16 -30.12 -31.05
CA PRO A 241 -16.95 -28.88 -31.28
C PRO A 241 -18.36 -28.91 -30.60
N THR A 242 -18.90 -27.79 -30.06
CA THR A 242 -19.92 -26.85 -30.64
C THR A 242 -21.17 -27.54 -31.25
N ALA A 243 -22.42 -27.07 -31.15
CA ALA A 243 -23.12 -25.93 -30.53
C ALA A 243 -24.63 -26.32 -30.47
N SER A 244 -25.41 -25.71 -29.56
CA SER A 244 -26.52 -24.76 -29.85
C SER A 244 -27.95 -25.33 -29.71
N ASP A 245 -28.63 -24.73 -28.73
CA ASP A 245 -29.97 -24.13 -28.79
C ASP A 245 -31.28 -24.92 -28.60
N THR A 246 -32.12 -24.21 -27.83
CA THR A 246 -33.59 -24.03 -27.89
C THR A 246 -34.52 -24.94 -27.08
N HIS A 247 -34.99 -24.35 -25.97
CA HIS A 247 -36.37 -24.15 -25.53
C HIS A 247 -37.45 -25.25 -25.77
N THR A 248 -37.91 -25.76 -24.62
CA THR A 248 -39.28 -26.16 -24.17
C THR A 248 -40.51 -25.65 -24.96
N PRO A 249 -41.77 -26.06 -24.63
CA PRO A 249 -42.34 -27.26 -23.94
C PRO A 249 -43.63 -27.79 -24.68
N THR A 250 -44.42 -28.72 -24.08
CA THR A 250 -45.92 -28.91 -24.15
C THR A 250 -46.24 -30.39 -23.85
N ARG A 251 -46.86 -30.79 -22.73
CA ARG A 251 -48.26 -30.75 -22.23
C ARG A 251 -49.29 -31.56 -23.06
N VAL A 252 -50.11 -32.33 -22.32
CA VAL A 252 -51.47 -32.87 -22.61
C VAL A 252 -51.59 -34.32 -23.14
N SER A 253 -51.73 -35.27 -22.20
CA SER A 253 -52.83 -36.26 -21.93
C SER A 253 -53.93 -36.61 -22.99
N PRO A 254 -54.74 -37.70 -22.81
CA PRO A 254 -54.69 -38.93 -23.62
C PRO A 254 -56.05 -39.39 -24.22
N HIS A 255 -56.06 -40.38 -25.12
CA HIS A 255 -57.24 -41.27 -25.27
C HIS A 255 -56.98 -42.60 -26.01
N VAL A 256 -57.44 -43.68 -25.36
CA VAL A 256 -58.18 -44.84 -25.88
C VAL A 256 -57.53 -45.80 -26.88
N GLN A 257 -57.50 -47.09 -26.48
CA GLN A 257 -58.14 -48.15 -27.27
C GLN A 257 -58.58 -49.34 -26.39
N ASN A 258 -59.85 -49.70 -26.61
CA ASN A 258 -60.63 -50.80 -26.06
C ASN A 258 -60.42 -52.07 -26.90
N ILE A 259 -60.95 -53.22 -26.41
CA ILE A 259 -61.32 -54.51 -27.08
C ILE A 259 -60.85 -55.66 -26.16
N ARG A 260 -61.64 -56.64 -25.69
CA ARG A 260 -63.04 -57.07 -25.95
C ARG A 260 -63.53 -58.00 -24.82
N ASP A 261 -64.86 -58.06 -24.66
CA ASP A 261 -65.70 -59.06 -23.95
C ASP A 261 -65.43 -60.52 -24.38
N GLU A 262 -65.75 -61.58 -23.62
CA GLU A 262 -67.04 -62.08 -23.08
C GLU A 262 -66.73 -63.18 -22.01
N SER A 263 -67.55 -63.68 -21.09
CA SER A 263 -68.96 -63.51 -20.68
C SER A 263 -69.20 -64.20 -19.31
N LYS A 264 -70.07 -63.56 -18.51
CA LYS A 264 -71.06 -64.04 -17.52
C LYS A 264 -70.83 -65.32 -16.68
N THR A 265 -70.87 -65.17 -15.36
CA THR A 265 -71.88 -65.87 -14.53
C THR A 265 -72.14 -65.08 -13.23
N SER A 266 -73.42 -64.82 -12.98
CA SER A 266 -73.97 -64.07 -11.85
C SER A 266 -74.08 -64.94 -10.60
N VAL A 267 -73.75 -64.42 -9.41
CA VAL A 267 -74.49 -64.67 -8.16
C VAL A 267 -74.33 -63.46 -7.22
N GLU A 268 -75.45 -62.81 -6.94
CA GLU A 268 -75.69 -61.85 -5.87
C GLU A 268 -75.68 -62.56 -4.51
N TYR A 269 -75.04 -62.01 -3.47
CA TYR A 269 -75.56 -61.99 -2.09
C TYR A 269 -74.82 -60.93 -1.25
N ALA A 270 -75.59 -60.07 -0.62
CA ALA A 270 -75.17 -59.05 0.33
C ALA A 270 -74.59 -59.63 1.63
N SER A 271 -73.62 -58.94 2.23
CA SER A 271 -73.42 -59.00 3.69
C SER A 271 -72.80 -57.70 4.21
N ASN A 272 -73.53 -57.07 5.13
CA ASN A 272 -73.19 -55.85 5.85
C ASN A 272 -71.86 -55.98 6.61
N HIS A 273 -70.86 -55.20 6.21
CA HIS A 273 -69.75 -54.83 7.08
C HIS A 273 -69.60 -53.31 7.03
N HIS A 274 -69.70 -52.68 8.21
CA HIS A 274 -69.43 -51.25 8.37
C HIS A 274 -68.02 -50.94 7.83
N PRO A 275 -67.85 -49.99 6.89
CA PRO A 275 -66.53 -49.61 6.33
C PRO A 275 -65.46 -49.36 7.41
N HIS A 276 -65.91 -48.86 8.57
CA HIS A 276 -65.12 -48.56 9.75
C HIS A 276 -64.37 -49.78 10.34
N GLN A 277 -64.94 -50.99 10.31
CA GLN A 277 -64.28 -52.16 10.94
C GLN A 277 -63.08 -52.68 10.15
N LEU A 278 -63.10 -52.58 8.82
CA LEU A 278 -61.99 -53.02 7.98
C LEU A 278 -60.77 -52.11 8.17
N GLU A 279 -60.98 -50.80 8.23
CA GLU A 279 -59.93 -49.81 8.50
C GLU A 279 -59.30 -50.01 9.88
N VAL A 280 -60.11 -50.28 10.90
CA VAL A 280 -59.64 -50.61 12.26
C VAL A 280 -58.80 -51.89 12.28
N LYS A 281 -59.21 -52.93 11.53
CA LYS A 281 -58.45 -54.18 11.42
C LYS A 281 -57.09 -53.96 10.73
N MET A 282 -57.06 -53.19 9.65
CA MET A 282 -55.81 -52.82 8.96
C MET A 282 -54.91 -51.93 9.83
N ALA A 283 -55.47 -51.01 10.61
CA ALA A 283 -54.72 -50.16 11.53
C ALA A 283 -54.05 -50.97 12.66
N LYS A 284 -54.76 -51.95 13.24
CA LYS A 284 -54.21 -52.88 14.25
C LYS A 284 -53.08 -53.74 13.66
N GLN A 285 -53.26 -54.25 12.44
CA GLN A 285 -52.22 -55.02 11.76
C GLN A 285 -50.98 -54.17 11.46
N THR A 286 -51.16 -52.92 11.01
CA THR A 286 -50.06 -51.98 10.75
C THR A 286 -49.27 -51.68 12.03
N LEU A 287 -49.95 -51.46 13.17
CA LEU A 287 -49.25 -51.25 14.44
C LEU A 287 -48.49 -52.49 14.90
N LYS A 288 -49.04 -53.69 14.67
CA LYS A 288 -48.37 -54.96 14.98
C LYS A 288 -47.10 -55.15 14.14
N GLU A 289 -47.13 -54.78 12.87
CA GLU A 289 -45.95 -54.83 11.99
C GLU A 289 -44.87 -53.83 12.41
N LEU A 290 -45.27 -52.63 12.83
CA LEU A 290 -44.35 -51.58 13.30
C LEU A 290 -43.78 -51.87 14.69
N ASN A 291 -44.47 -52.64 15.53
CA ASN A 291 -44.02 -52.96 16.89
C ASN A 291 -42.71 -53.76 16.92
N ASN A 292 -42.38 -54.46 15.85
CA ASN A 292 -41.15 -55.25 15.75
C ASN A 292 -39.98 -54.45 15.16
N MET A 293 -40.15 -53.14 14.96
CA MET A 293 -39.18 -52.26 14.32
C MET A 293 -38.55 -51.31 15.33
N ASP A 294 -37.27 -50.99 15.14
CA ASP A 294 -36.63 -49.92 15.89
C ASP A 294 -37.17 -48.55 15.43
N PHE A 295 -37.21 -47.59 16.36
CA PHE A 295 -37.79 -46.27 16.14
C PHE A 295 -37.08 -45.51 15.00
N GLU A 296 -35.78 -45.74 14.83
CA GLU A 296 -34.97 -45.13 13.78
C GLU A 296 -35.38 -45.59 12.38
N THR A 297 -35.55 -46.90 12.21
CA THR A 297 -36.02 -47.48 10.96
C THR A 297 -37.46 -47.05 10.67
N VAL A 298 -38.31 -46.92 11.69
CA VAL A 298 -39.71 -46.43 11.53
C VAL A 298 -39.74 -44.99 11.00
N LEU A 299 -38.89 -44.11 11.53
CA LEU A 299 -38.78 -42.71 11.08
C LEU A 299 -38.13 -42.61 9.69
N SER A 300 -37.00 -43.28 9.48
CA SER A 300 -36.22 -43.20 8.24
C SER A 300 -36.97 -43.76 7.02
N SER A 301 -37.87 -44.73 7.23
CA SER A 301 -38.72 -45.31 6.18
C SER A 301 -40.04 -44.58 5.95
N GLY A 302 -40.28 -43.46 6.67
CA GLY A 302 -41.53 -42.70 6.59
C GLY A 302 -42.78 -43.46 7.07
N ARG A 303 -42.57 -44.56 7.81
CA ARG A 303 -43.64 -45.41 8.36
C ARG A 303 -44.26 -44.80 9.62
N ASP A 304 -43.61 -43.84 10.23
CA ASP A 304 -44.12 -42.99 11.30
C ASP A 304 -45.42 -42.27 10.93
N LYS A 305 -45.56 -41.83 9.67
CA LYS A 305 -46.81 -41.25 9.14
C LYS A 305 -47.92 -42.29 9.02
N LYS A 306 -47.57 -43.54 8.71
CA LYS A 306 -48.53 -44.66 8.68
C LYS A 306 -48.95 -45.02 10.11
N MET A 307 -48.02 -44.97 11.07
CA MET A 307 -48.29 -45.17 12.49
C MET A 307 -49.26 -44.13 13.06
N ASP A 308 -49.02 -42.83 12.80
CA ASP A 308 -49.90 -41.76 13.28
C ASP A 308 -51.31 -41.85 12.68
N LYS A 309 -51.43 -42.25 11.40
CA LYS A 309 -52.71 -42.53 10.75
C LYS A 309 -53.43 -43.71 11.39
N SER A 310 -52.75 -44.83 11.64
CA SER A 310 -53.33 -46.00 12.31
C SER A 310 -53.79 -45.68 13.73
N ILE A 311 -53.01 -44.93 14.52
CA ILE A 311 -53.40 -44.48 15.86
C ILE A 311 -54.60 -43.53 15.78
N SER A 312 -54.65 -42.64 14.79
CA SER A 312 -55.80 -41.73 14.58
C SER A 312 -57.11 -42.48 14.29
N ILE A 313 -57.05 -43.54 13.45
CA ILE A 313 -58.19 -44.41 13.15
C ILE A 313 -58.66 -45.13 14.42
N LEU A 314 -57.75 -45.64 15.25
CA LEU A 314 -58.10 -46.31 16.51
C LEU A 314 -58.66 -45.35 17.57
N ILE A 315 -58.17 -44.11 17.62
CA ILE A 315 -58.74 -43.06 18.48
C ILE A 315 -60.17 -42.72 18.03
N ALA A 316 -60.44 -42.68 16.72
CA ALA A 316 -61.79 -42.43 16.19
C ALA A 316 -62.75 -43.57 16.56
N ASP A 317 -62.32 -44.83 16.44
CA ASP A 317 -63.09 -46.03 16.84
C ASP A 317 -63.40 -46.04 18.34
N ALA A 318 -62.40 -45.78 19.18
CA ALA A 318 -62.56 -45.76 20.63
C ALA A 318 -63.53 -44.67 21.11
N LYS A 319 -63.65 -43.55 20.39
CA LYS A 319 -64.62 -42.48 20.67
C LYS A 319 -66.07 -42.89 20.38
N VAL A 320 -66.29 -43.68 19.34
CA VAL A 320 -67.63 -44.16 18.92
C VAL A 320 -68.14 -45.28 19.82
N SER A 321 -67.23 -46.09 20.38
CA SER A 321 -67.58 -47.29 21.16
C SER A 321 -68.12 -47.01 22.58
N TYR A 322 -67.96 -45.79 23.13
CA TYR A 322 -68.38 -45.32 24.48
C TYR A 322 -67.98 -46.20 25.71
N ARG A 323 -67.36 -47.38 25.53
CA ARG A 323 -67.04 -48.35 26.58
C ARG A 323 -65.59 -48.34 27.07
N ASP A 324 -64.67 -47.69 26.36
CA ASP A 324 -63.21 -47.84 26.60
C ASP A 324 -62.49 -46.50 26.78
N GLN A 325 -62.91 -45.73 27.78
CA GLN A 325 -62.34 -44.41 28.07
C GLN A 325 -60.87 -44.47 28.52
N THR A 326 -60.42 -45.61 29.05
CA THR A 326 -59.01 -45.87 29.38
C THR A 326 -58.16 -46.04 28.12
N ILE A 327 -58.61 -46.85 27.16
CA ILE A 327 -57.91 -47.08 25.88
C ILE A 327 -57.78 -45.78 25.08
N LEU A 328 -58.82 -44.95 25.09
CA LEU A 328 -58.78 -43.64 24.44
C LEU A 328 -57.71 -42.71 25.04
N LYS A 329 -57.56 -42.70 26.36
CA LYS A 329 -56.51 -41.93 27.06
C LYS A 329 -55.12 -42.45 26.71
N ASP A 330 -54.93 -43.77 26.71
CA ASP A 330 -53.66 -44.41 26.41
C ASP A 330 -53.21 -44.16 24.96
N LEU A 331 -54.13 -44.29 23.99
CA LEU A 331 -53.85 -43.99 22.58
C LEU A 331 -53.53 -42.50 22.34
N THR A 332 -54.20 -41.60 23.07
CA THR A 332 -53.94 -40.16 22.98
C THR A 332 -52.58 -39.80 23.60
N ASN A 333 -52.25 -40.40 24.75
CA ASN A 333 -50.95 -40.23 25.41
C ASN A 333 -49.82 -40.77 24.53
N LEU A 334 -50.00 -41.97 23.95
CA LEU A 334 -49.06 -42.58 23.02
C LEU A 334 -48.79 -41.66 21.81
N ARG A 335 -49.85 -41.11 21.21
CA ARG A 335 -49.72 -40.17 20.08
C ARG A 335 -48.92 -38.92 20.46
N ASN A 336 -49.22 -38.32 21.61
CA ASN A 336 -48.53 -37.12 22.09
C ASN A 336 -47.05 -37.44 22.40
N LYS A 337 -46.77 -38.59 23.01
CA LYS A 337 -45.40 -39.04 23.32
C LYS A 337 -44.60 -39.28 22.05
N LEU A 338 -45.18 -39.94 21.05
CA LEU A 338 -44.56 -40.14 19.73
C LEU A 338 -44.24 -38.81 19.03
N LYS A 339 -45.13 -37.82 19.14
CA LYS A 339 -44.90 -36.47 18.60
C LYS A 339 -43.73 -35.78 19.31
N SER A 340 -43.67 -35.82 20.64
CA SER A 340 -42.55 -35.28 21.42
C SER A 340 -41.22 -35.94 21.00
N MET A 341 -41.18 -37.27 20.98
CA MET A 341 -39.97 -38.02 20.62
C MET A 341 -39.47 -37.71 19.21
N ARG A 342 -40.37 -37.46 18.25
CA ARG A 342 -40.00 -37.03 16.89
C ARG A 342 -39.32 -35.65 16.94
N ASN A 343 -39.92 -34.69 17.64
CA ASN A 343 -39.38 -33.34 17.75
C ASN A 343 -38.02 -33.33 18.47
N ASP A 344 -37.90 -34.07 19.56
CA ASP A 344 -36.65 -34.17 20.34
C ASP A 344 -35.52 -34.74 19.48
N ARG A 345 -35.81 -35.74 18.65
CA ARG A 345 -34.84 -36.31 17.71
C ARG A 345 -34.46 -35.31 16.61
N GLU A 346 -35.43 -34.62 16.02
CA GLU A 346 -35.17 -33.63 14.98
C GLU A 346 -34.25 -32.52 15.50
N LEU A 347 -34.53 -32.03 16.72
CA LEU A 347 -33.67 -31.06 17.40
C LEU A 347 -32.27 -31.62 17.66
N ALA A 348 -32.14 -32.84 18.20
CA ALA A 348 -30.85 -33.47 18.45
C ALA A 348 -30.03 -33.69 17.16
N CYS A 349 -30.69 -34.04 16.05
CA CYS A 349 -30.03 -34.15 14.74
C CYS A 349 -29.56 -32.79 14.23
N GLN A 350 -30.34 -31.73 14.44
CA GLN A 350 -29.95 -30.37 14.08
C GLN A 350 -28.73 -29.92 14.88
N GLU A 351 -28.76 -30.07 16.21
CA GLU A 351 -27.63 -29.72 17.09
C GLU A 351 -26.36 -30.49 16.73
N LEU A 352 -26.48 -31.78 16.41
CA LEU A 352 -25.34 -32.58 15.96
C LEU A 352 -24.76 -32.07 14.64
N ASN A 353 -25.61 -31.66 13.71
CA ASN A 353 -25.18 -31.10 12.42
C ASN A 353 -24.57 -29.69 12.58
N GLU A 354 -25.07 -28.88 13.51
CA GLU A 354 -24.46 -27.61 13.87
C GLU A 354 -23.08 -27.83 14.51
N TYR A 355 -22.95 -28.84 15.39
CA TYR A 355 -21.68 -29.20 16.00
C TYR A 355 -20.65 -29.70 14.98
N THR A 356 -21.04 -30.53 14.01
CA THR A 356 -20.12 -30.97 12.94
C THR A 356 -19.68 -29.79 12.08
N THR A 357 -20.60 -28.88 11.74
CA THR A 357 -20.30 -27.64 11.00
C THR A 357 -19.33 -26.76 11.79
N PHE A 358 -19.57 -26.57 13.09
CA PHE A 358 -18.69 -25.85 13.99
C PHE A 358 -17.29 -26.48 14.05
N CYS A 359 -17.19 -27.80 14.15
CA CYS A 359 -15.92 -28.50 14.21
C CYS A 359 -15.10 -28.32 12.93
N THR A 360 -15.74 -28.42 11.75
CA THR A 360 -15.11 -28.14 10.46
C THR A 360 -14.59 -26.70 10.41
N ARG A 361 -15.43 -25.72 10.78
CA ARG A 361 -15.04 -24.31 10.78
C ARG A 361 -13.89 -24.02 11.74
N ARG A 362 -13.88 -24.63 12.93
CA ARG A 362 -12.80 -24.52 13.91
C ARG A 362 -11.47 -25.02 13.34
N LEU A 363 -11.48 -26.13 12.60
CA LEU A 363 -10.28 -26.66 11.95
C LEU A 363 -9.75 -25.74 10.84
N GLU A 364 -10.65 -25.16 10.03
CA GLU A 364 -10.29 -24.16 9.01
C GLU A 364 -9.61 -22.95 9.65
N VAL A 365 -10.22 -22.36 10.68
CA VAL A 365 -9.65 -21.20 11.40
C VAL A 365 -8.30 -21.54 12.03
N LYS A 366 -8.15 -22.75 12.60
CA LYS A 366 -6.85 -23.21 13.15
C LYS A 366 -5.77 -23.32 12.07
N ALA A 367 -6.13 -23.74 10.86
CA ALA A 367 -5.20 -23.81 9.74
C ALA A 367 -4.81 -22.41 9.22
N GLU A 368 -5.78 -21.50 9.13
CA GLU A 368 -5.53 -20.09 8.77
C GLU A 368 -4.59 -19.42 9.78
N LEU A 369 -4.84 -19.61 11.09
CA LEU A 369 -3.99 -19.06 12.15
C LEU A 369 -2.55 -19.57 12.09
N LYS A 370 -2.34 -20.85 11.78
CA LYS A 370 -0.99 -21.41 11.56
C LYS A 370 -0.30 -20.78 10.35
N LYS A 371 -1.03 -20.57 9.26
CA LYS A 371 -0.51 -19.94 8.05
C LYS A 371 -0.11 -18.49 8.32
N ASP A 372 -0.93 -17.76 9.06
CA ASP A 372 -0.65 -16.36 9.39
C ASP A 372 0.48 -16.22 10.41
N ALA A 373 0.60 -17.14 11.37
CA ALA A 373 1.76 -17.21 12.27
C ALA A 373 3.07 -17.45 11.49
N ALA A 374 3.07 -18.33 10.48
CA ALA A 374 4.25 -18.55 9.63
C ALA A 374 4.65 -17.29 8.84
N LYS A 375 3.67 -16.60 8.24
CA LYS A 375 3.92 -15.32 7.55
C LYS A 375 4.46 -14.25 8.50
N ALA A 376 3.93 -14.17 9.72
CA ALA A 376 4.40 -13.20 10.71
C ALA A 376 5.88 -13.41 11.03
N HIS A 377 6.30 -14.65 11.23
CA HIS A 377 7.70 -15.00 11.47
C HIS A 377 8.61 -14.68 10.25
N GLU A 378 8.12 -14.90 9.02
CA GLU A 378 8.86 -14.50 7.81
C GLU A 378 9.07 -12.98 7.75
N LEU A 379 8.03 -12.20 8.07
CA LEU A 379 8.11 -10.73 8.10
C LEU A 379 9.07 -10.24 9.19
N GLU A 380 9.05 -10.84 10.38
CA GLU A 380 9.97 -10.52 11.47
C GLU A 380 11.44 -10.79 11.07
N THR A 381 11.68 -11.90 10.36
CA THR A 381 13.02 -12.24 9.84
C THR A 381 13.50 -11.20 8.82
N ILE A 382 12.60 -10.71 7.96
CA ILE A 382 12.91 -9.65 7.00
C ILE A 382 13.21 -8.34 7.72
N GLU A 383 12.44 -7.99 8.75
CA GLU A 383 12.63 -6.78 9.57
C GLU A 383 13.98 -6.78 10.30
N ASP A 384 14.39 -7.92 10.86
CA ASP A 384 15.73 -8.08 11.46
C ASP A 384 16.84 -7.87 10.41
N GLY A 385 16.66 -8.44 9.21
CA GLY A 385 17.56 -8.24 8.08
C GLY A 385 17.70 -6.76 7.69
N PHE A 386 16.60 -6.02 7.60
CA PHE A 386 16.61 -4.58 7.35
C PHE A 386 17.28 -3.81 8.50
N SER A 387 17.00 -4.16 9.74
CA SER A 387 17.60 -3.53 10.92
C SER A 387 19.12 -3.65 10.92
N LYS A 388 19.65 -4.84 10.57
CA LYS A 388 21.09 -5.07 10.43
C LYS A 388 21.72 -4.29 9.28
N MET A 389 21.05 -4.25 8.12
CA MET A 389 21.50 -3.45 6.98
C MET A 389 21.55 -1.96 7.33
N LEU A 390 20.53 -1.47 8.03
CA LEU A 390 20.41 -0.08 8.45
C LEU A 390 21.47 0.29 9.49
N ALA A 391 21.76 -0.59 10.45
CA ALA A 391 22.87 -0.42 11.39
C ALA A 391 24.23 -0.32 10.66
N THR A 392 24.45 -1.18 9.66
CA THR A 392 25.68 -1.14 8.84
C THR A 392 25.79 0.16 8.05
N ALA A 393 24.68 0.64 7.47
CA ALA A 393 24.64 1.91 6.75
C ALA A 393 24.93 3.11 7.67
N ARG A 394 24.38 3.10 8.90
CA ARG A 394 24.67 4.12 9.92
C ARG A 394 26.15 4.13 10.30
N ALA A 395 26.76 2.97 10.53
CA ALA A 395 28.18 2.87 10.83
C ALA A 395 29.07 3.42 9.70
N LYS A 396 28.72 3.13 8.43
CA LYS A 396 29.41 3.69 7.26
C LYS A 396 29.28 5.21 7.19
N ARG A 397 28.08 5.76 7.42
CA ARG A 397 27.84 7.20 7.46
C ARG A 397 28.71 7.87 8.54
N ASP A 398 28.76 7.30 9.73
CA ASP A 398 29.50 7.88 10.86
C ASP A 398 31.02 7.86 10.59
N ASN A 399 31.52 6.83 9.89
CA ASN A 399 32.91 6.81 9.40
C ASN A 399 33.19 7.93 8.38
N ILE A 400 32.30 8.13 7.41
CA ILE A 400 32.44 9.21 6.41
C ILE A 400 32.40 10.59 7.09
N LEU A 401 31.53 10.79 8.08
CA LEU A 401 31.47 12.05 8.83
C LEU A 401 32.79 12.36 9.54
N LYS A 402 33.43 11.36 10.18
CA LYS A 402 34.75 11.54 10.78
C LYS A 402 35.82 11.93 9.75
N GLN A 403 35.81 11.30 8.58
CA GLN A 403 36.73 11.66 7.50
C GLN A 403 36.50 13.09 7.01
N LEU A 404 35.24 13.54 6.95
CA LEU A 404 34.90 14.91 6.56
C LEU A 404 35.43 15.93 7.58
N GLU A 405 35.27 15.65 8.88
CA GLU A 405 35.75 16.52 9.96
C GLU A 405 37.27 16.63 9.99
N GLU A 406 37.98 15.53 9.69
CA GLU A 406 39.44 15.54 9.55
C GLU A 406 39.88 16.38 8.34
N VAL A 407 39.21 16.25 7.20
CA VAL A 407 39.50 17.07 6.01
C VAL A 407 39.23 18.55 6.27
N ASP A 408 38.13 18.90 6.95
CA ASP A 408 37.81 20.29 7.31
C ASP A 408 38.88 20.90 8.24
N SER A 409 39.37 20.12 9.20
CA SER A 409 40.47 20.53 10.08
C SER A 409 41.76 20.81 9.30
N ARG A 410 42.07 19.99 8.29
CA ARG A 410 43.22 20.21 7.40
C ARG A 410 43.06 21.45 6.52
N ILE A 411 41.86 21.72 6.03
CA ILE A 411 41.57 22.94 5.25
C ILE A 411 41.81 24.18 6.11
N LYS A 412 41.24 24.23 7.32
CA LYS A 412 41.44 25.35 8.26
C LYS A 412 42.91 25.60 8.60
N ALA A 413 43.69 24.53 8.78
CA ALA A 413 45.13 24.64 9.01
C ALA A 413 45.86 25.26 7.80
N ALA A 414 45.52 24.82 6.60
CA ALA A 414 46.11 25.36 5.36
C ALA A 414 45.72 26.83 5.14
N GLU A 415 44.46 27.21 5.40
CA GLU A 415 43.99 28.59 5.33
C GLU A 415 44.74 29.49 6.32
N LYS A 416 45.00 28.99 7.54
CA LYS A 416 45.81 29.72 8.52
C LYS A 416 47.23 29.95 8.02
N THR A 417 47.90 28.89 7.52
CA THR A 417 49.24 29.03 6.94
C THR A 417 49.26 29.96 5.74
N GLN A 418 48.22 29.96 4.91
CA GLN A 418 48.08 30.88 3.80
C GLN A 418 47.96 32.33 4.28
N ALA A 419 47.20 32.58 5.35
CA ALA A 419 47.09 33.90 5.96
C ALA A 419 48.42 34.39 6.56
N ASP A 420 49.14 33.51 7.27
CA ASP A 420 50.47 33.83 7.83
C ASP A 420 51.46 34.20 6.71
N ASN A 421 51.50 33.39 5.63
CA ASN A 421 52.34 33.68 4.46
C ASN A 421 51.95 35.00 3.76
N ALA A 422 50.68 35.37 3.75
CA ALA A 422 50.23 36.62 3.13
C ALA A 422 50.76 37.84 3.90
N VAL A 423 50.84 37.77 5.23
CA VAL A 423 51.44 38.81 6.08
C VAL A 423 52.93 38.97 5.77
N ASP A 424 53.67 37.86 5.68
CA ASP A 424 55.10 37.89 5.34
C ASP A 424 55.36 38.49 3.95
N ILE A 425 54.50 38.19 2.97
CA ILE A 425 54.56 38.77 1.62
C ILE A 425 54.32 40.28 1.68
N GLU A 426 53.36 40.75 2.46
CA GLU A 426 53.04 42.18 2.59
C GLU A 426 54.20 42.95 3.25
N GLU A 427 54.84 42.36 4.28
CA GLU A 427 56.04 42.93 4.89
C GLU A 427 57.19 43.05 3.87
N LEU A 428 57.42 42.01 3.06
CA LEU A 428 58.43 42.04 1.99
C LEU A 428 58.13 43.12 0.95
N ILE A 429 56.87 43.26 0.53
CA ILE A 429 56.45 44.31 -0.41
C ILE A 429 56.73 45.69 0.18
N SER A 430 56.41 45.93 1.46
CA SER A 430 56.69 47.19 2.15
C SER A 430 58.19 47.51 2.16
N ARG A 431 59.03 46.53 2.55
CA ARG A 431 60.50 46.67 2.59
C ARG A 431 61.09 46.95 1.22
N ILE A 432 60.59 46.29 0.16
CA ILE A 432 60.99 46.56 -1.23
C ILE A 432 60.62 48.00 -1.61
N GLY A 433 59.43 48.47 -1.22
CA GLY A 433 58.98 49.84 -1.45
C GLY A 433 59.90 50.89 -0.84
N GLU A 434 60.26 50.71 0.44
CA GLU A 434 61.19 51.59 1.18
C GLU A 434 62.58 51.62 0.54
N ASN A 435 63.16 50.44 0.28
CA ASN A 435 64.47 50.33 -0.36
C ASN A 435 64.49 50.96 -1.76
N SER A 436 63.41 50.78 -2.53
CA SER A 436 63.28 51.40 -3.85
C SER A 436 63.21 52.93 -3.78
N GLN A 437 62.59 53.48 -2.73
CA GLN A 437 62.57 54.93 -2.51
C GLN A 437 63.94 55.46 -2.12
N SER A 438 64.62 54.80 -1.17
CA SER A 438 65.99 55.14 -0.77
C SER A 438 66.95 55.12 -1.97
N LEU A 439 66.83 54.11 -2.84
CA LEU A 439 67.62 54.02 -4.07
C LEU A 439 67.39 55.23 -5.00
N ARG A 440 66.14 55.63 -5.24
CA ARG A 440 65.83 56.82 -6.06
C ARG A 440 66.43 58.11 -5.48
N GLU A 441 66.45 58.25 -4.16
CA GLU A 441 67.06 59.41 -3.50
C GLU A 441 68.59 59.41 -3.67
N MET A 442 69.24 58.26 -3.55
CA MET A 442 70.68 58.11 -3.82
C MET A 442 71.02 58.45 -5.27
N GLU A 443 70.27 57.92 -6.24
CA GLU A 443 70.45 58.20 -7.67
C GLU A 443 70.31 59.69 -7.99
N LYS A 444 69.33 60.39 -7.36
CA LYS A 444 69.17 61.84 -7.53
C LYS A 444 70.39 62.62 -7.01
N ASN A 445 70.97 62.16 -5.91
CA ASN A 445 72.13 62.80 -5.28
C ASN A 445 73.46 62.38 -5.93
N GLU A 446 73.48 61.33 -6.74
CA GLU A 446 74.68 60.75 -7.33
C GLU A 446 75.50 61.78 -8.12
N LYS A 447 74.85 62.61 -8.96
CA LYS A 447 75.55 63.66 -9.72
C LYS A 447 76.29 64.66 -8.83
N SER A 448 75.71 65.01 -7.68
CA SER A 448 76.36 65.91 -6.72
C SER A 448 77.55 65.24 -6.04
N TRP A 449 77.42 63.96 -5.68
CA TRP A 449 78.51 63.17 -5.12
C TRP A 449 79.66 62.97 -6.13
N GLN A 450 79.34 62.71 -7.40
CA GLN A 450 80.33 62.63 -8.46
C GLN A 450 81.10 63.96 -8.63
N ALA A 451 80.40 65.10 -8.57
CA ALA A 451 81.05 66.41 -8.61
C ALA A 451 81.98 66.64 -7.41
N LYS A 452 81.53 66.32 -6.19
CA LYS A 452 82.35 66.41 -4.96
C LYS A 452 83.57 65.50 -5.02
N LYS A 453 83.42 64.29 -5.58
CA LYS A 453 84.53 63.35 -5.77
C LYS A 453 85.62 63.96 -6.66
N VAL A 454 85.24 64.47 -7.84
CA VAL A 454 86.18 65.12 -8.77
C VAL A 454 86.87 66.31 -8.12
N GLU A 455 86.12 67.16 -7.39
CA GLU A 455 86.71 68.30 -6.68
C GLU A 455 87.73 67.84 -5.61
N ALA A 456 87.42 66.78 -4.86
CA ALA A 456 88.31 66.23 -3.85
C ALA A 456 89.57 65.62 -4.46
N GLU A 457 89.44 64.88 -5.57
CA GLU A 457 90.57 64.32 -6.34
C GLU A 457 91.51 65.44 -6.82
N ASN A 458 90.97 66.51 -7.42
CA ASN A 458 91.75 67.67 -7.87
C ASN A 458 92.48 68.37 -6.72
N LYS A 459 91.85 68.51 -5.54
CA LYS A 459 92.50 69.09 -4.35
C LYS A 459 93.64 68.21 -3.87
N LEU A 460 93.46 66.89 -3.86
CA LEU A 460 94.50 65.94 -3.46
C LEU A 460 95.72 66.05 -4.38
N GLU A 461 95.49 66.11 -5.69
CA GLU A 461 96.54 66.30 -6.70
C GLU A 461 97.29 67.63 -6.49
N SER A 462 96.56 68.72 -6.22
CA SER A 462 97.17 70.01 -5.88
C SER A 462 98.05 69.94 -4.63
N VAL A 463 97.61 69.24 -3.58
CA VAL A 463 98.39 69.06 -2.34
C VAL A 463 99.65 68.24 -2.61
N GLU A 464 99.57 67.19 -3.42
CA GLU A 464 100.75 66.40 -3.83
C GLU A 464 101.74 67.24 -4.64
N GLU A 465 101.28 68.09 -5.56
CA GLU A 465 102.14 69.01 -6.31
C GLU A 465 102.81 70.06 -5.42
N GLU A 466 102.07 70.65 -4.46
CA GLU A 466 102.67 71.55 -3.46
C GLU A 466 103.67 70.82 -2.56
N TRP A 467 103.39 69.59 -2.15
CA TRP A 467 104.34 68.77 -1.40
C TRP A 467 105.60 68.47 -2.20
N LYS A 468 105.49 68.15 -3.51
CA LYS A 468 106.66 67.99 -4.38
C LYS A 468 107.51 69.27 -4.43
N LYS A 469 106.89 70.43 -4.58
CA LYS A 469 107.59 71.73 -4.53
C LYS A 469 108.28 71.96 -3.18
N MET A 470 107.58 71.72 -2.07
CA MET A 470 108.15 71.85 -0.73
C MET A 470 109.31 70.88 -0.49
N LYS A 471 109.19 69.65 -1.01
CA LYS A 471 110.24 68.64 -0.95
C LYS A 471 111.49 69.04 -1.75
N SER A 472 111.32 69.68 -2.91
CA SER A 472 112.47 70.25 -3.63
C SER A 472 113.15 71.38 -2.86
N LEU A 473 112.38 72.26 -2.21
CA LEU A 473 112.93 73.33 -1.37
C LEU A 473 113.68 72.78 -0.13
N LEU A 474 113.24 71.65 0.42
CA LEU A 474 113.90 70.97 1.52
C LEU A 474 115.17 70.18 1.11
N GLN A 475 115.38 69.90 -0.18
CA GLN A 475 116.62 69.30 -0.68
C GLN A 475 117.75 70.32 -0.85
N ASP A 476 117.41 71.61 -0.93
CA ASP A 476 118.35 72.73 -1.02
C ASP A 476 118.78 73.27 0.37
N VAL A 477 118.22 72.72 1.46
CA VAL A 477 118.61 72.95 2.87
C VAL A 477 119.49 71.79 3.34
#